data_AF-A0AA86MZT1-F1
#
_entry.id   AF-A0AA86MZT1-F1
#
_cell.length_a   1.000
_cell.length_b   1.000
_cell.length_c   1.000
_cell.angle_alpha   90.00
_cell.angle_beta   90.00
_cell.angle_gamma   90.00
#
_symmetry.space_group_name_H-M   'P 1'
#
loop_
_entity.id
_entity.type
_entity.pdbx_description
1 polymer ?
#
loop_
_entity_poly.entity_id
_entity_poly.type
_entity_poly.pdbx_seq_one_letter_code
_entity_poly.pdbx_strand_id
1 'polypeptide(L)'
;MATSADRTRIVEGVTLHLAQPLLREQQWIGEREILKQLLACWLVVDARDLPLSPRLTGPPGIGKTTLAMSAAKERKQQVYVYQCTADTRPEDLLVTPVLAESGAIAYHASPLVTAMLTGSVCVLDEGNRMNEKSWASLAPLLDHRRCVESIVAGILIPAHDDFRCCVTMNEDASTYEVPDYILSRLQPTLRLGFPRRDDELAILRYHLPFAPAELLAMTVDFLQQAHQLNLDYSVRDGIHLLQYAIKRLAQDPGHPLSKDEAWSEALVMVLGEEARDLEGQAKRRHRALGAQPLPRGMGDFFFESDDPLHPDR
;
A
#
# COMPACT_ATOMS: atom_id res chain seq x y z
N MET A 1 11.04 27.30 1.47
CA MET A 1 9.76 27.84 1.98
C MET A 1 8.92 28.22 0.76
N ALA A 2 8.04 27.33 0.31
CA ALA A 2 7.12 27.64 -0.78
C ALA A 2 5.89 28.36 -0.20
N THR A 3 5.65 29.56 -0.73
CA THR A 3 4.58 30.49 -0.38
C THR A 3 3.19 29.87 -0.46
N SER A 4 2.31 30.24 0.48
CA SER A 4 0.89 29.91 0.53
C SER A 4 0.12 30.56 -0.63
N ALA A 5 0.27 30.00 -1.83
CA ALA A 5 -0.63 30.31 -2.94
C ALA A 5 -1.99 29.63 -2.67
N ASP A 6 -3.05 30.38 -2.92
CA ASP A 6 -4.49 30.07 -2.78
C ASP A 6 -4.80 28.57 -2.63
N ARG A 7 -5.07 28.15 -1.39
CA ARG A 7 -5.36 26.73 -1.05
C ARG A 7 -6.84 26.43 -1.07
N THR A 8 -7.63 27.22 -1.77
CA THR A 8 -9.05 27.01 -1.89
C THR A 8 -9.46 26.83 -3.35
N ARG A 9 -10.49 26.03 -3.56
CA ARG A 9 -11.17 25.89 -4.85
C ARG A 9 -12.66 26.06 -4.64
N ILE A 10 -13.29 26.82 -5.52
CA ILE A 10 -14.75 26.99 -5.50
C ILE A 10 -15.33 25.95 -6.46
N VAL A 11 -16.23 25.10 -5.94
CA VAL A 11 -16.99 24.12 -6.71
C VAL A 11 -18.46 24.36 -6.39
N GLU A 12 -19.27 24.68 -7.41
CA GLU A 12 -20.70 24.96 -7.25
C GLU A 12 -21.03 26.00 -6.14
N GLY A 13 -20.14 27.00 -5.97
CA GLY A 13 -20.29 28.04 -4.94
C GLY A 13 -19.78 27.67 -3.55
N VAL A 14 -19.38 26.41 -3.32
CA VAL A 14 -18.77 25.96 -2.06
C VAL A 14 -17.25 26.11 -2.13
N THR A 15 -16.67 26.74 -1.11
CA THR A 15 -15.22 26.90 -0.97
C THR A 15 -14.63 25.67 -0.30
N LEU A 16 -13.80 24.93 -1.03
CA LEU A 16 -13.08 23.75 -0.56
C LEU A 16 -11.63 24.10 -0.22
N HIS A 17 -11.20 23.82 1.00
CA HIS A 17 -9.81 23.92 1.43
C HIS A 17 -9.04 22.66 1.04
N LEU A 18 -7.99 22.82 0.23
CA LEU A 18 -7.24 21.71 -0.35
C LEU A 18 -6.22 21.13 0.62
N ALA A 19 -6.03 19.81 0.54
CA ALA A 19 -4.98 19.07 1.24
C ALA A 19 -3.58 19.42 0.69
N GLN A 20 -2.54 19.02 1.42
CA GLN A 20 -1.16 19.18 0.97
C GLN A 20 -0.66 17.93 0.23
N PRO A 21 0.14 18.11 -0.83
CA PRO A 21 0.79 16.97 -1.48
C PRO A 21 1.87 16.38 -0.57
N LEU A 22 2.17 15.10 -0.78
CA LEU A 22 3.28 14.45 -0.12
C LEU A 22 4.60 14.91 -0.76
N LEU A 23 5.43 15.61 0.01
CA LEU A 23 6.69 16.21 -0.45
C LEU A 23 7.92 15.28 -0.31
N ARG A 24 7.73 13.99 -0.01
CA ARG A 24 8.86 13.07 0.18
C ARG A 24 9.43 12.62 -1.15
N GLU A 25 10.71 12.89 -1.37
CA GLU A 25 11.46 12.29 -2.47
C GLU A 25 11.82 10.85 -2.11
N GLN A 26 11.28 9.90 -2.86
CA GLN A 26 11.72 8.52 -2.86
C GLN A 26 12.09 8.12 -4.29
N GLN A 27 13.15 7.34 -4.43
CA GLN A 27 13.57 6.75 -5.69
C GLN A 27 13.05 5.31 -5.75
N TRP A 28 12.43 4.94 -6.88
CA TRP A 28 12.16 3.54 -7.16
C TRP A 28 13.47 2.81 -7.47
N ILE A 29 13.70 1.72 -6.74
CA ILE A 29 14.82 0.79 -6.93
C ILE A 29 14.19 -0.59 -7.06
N GLY A 30 14.43 -1.25 -8.19
CA GLY A 30 13.80 -2.51 -8.52
C GLY A 30 13.50 -2.63 -10.01
N GLU A 31 12.74 -3.67 -10.36
CA GLU A 31 12.35 -3.93 -11.73
C GLU A 31 11.62 -2.72 -12.35
N ARG A 32 12.16 -2.20 -13.45
CA ARG A 32 11.58 -1.03 -14.14
C ARG A 32 10.30 -1.35 -14.90
N GLU A 33 10.04 -2.63 -15.17
CA GLU A 33 8.89 -3.05 -15.97
C GLU A 33 7.56 -2.75 -15.27
N ILE A 34 7.45 -3.01 -13.96
CA ILE A 34 6.22 -2.71 -13.20
C ILE A 34 5.93 -1.20 -13.15
N LEU A 35 6.98 -0.37 -13.11
CA LEU A 35 6.86 1.09 -13.21
C LEU A 35 6.34 1.52 -14.58
N LYS A 36 6.84 0.92 -15.66
CA LYS A 36 6.33 1.17 -17.01
C LYS A 36 4.88 0.74 -17.16
N GLN A 37 4.48 -0.39 -16.59
CA GLN A 37 3.09 -0.85 -16.60
C GLN A 37 2.17 0.13 -15.88
N LEU A 38 2.57 0.64 -14.70
CA LEU A 38 1.82 1.67 -13.98
C LEU A 38 1.72 2.97 -14.80
N LEU A 39 2.83 3.41 -15.40
CA LEU A 39 2.83 4.59 -16.27
C LEU A 39 1.95 4.41 -17.51
N ALA A 40 1.91 3.21 -18.08
CA ALA A 40 1.03 2.87 -19.20
C ALA A 40 -0.45 2.94 -18.80
N CYS A 41 -0.80 2.50 -17.58
CA CYS A 41 -2.17 2.66 -17.05
C CYS A 41 -2.61 4.13 -16.98
N TRP A 42 -1.67 5.05 -16.77
CA TRP A 42 -1.93 6.48 -16.66
C TRP A 42 -1.71 7.25 -17.97
N LEU A 43 -1.27 6.59 -19.04
CA LEU A 43 -1.17 7.19 -20.35
C LEU A 43 -2.58 7.34 -20.94
N VAL A 44 -2.80 8.42 -21.70
CA VAL A 44 -4.02 8.63 -22.48
C VAL A 44 -3.57 8.75 -23.93
N VAL A 45 -4.04 7.85 -24.78
CA VAL A 45 -3.59 7.76 -26.19
C VAL A 45 -4.56 8.38 -27.20
N ASP A 46 -5.79 8.68 -26.79
CA ASP A 46 -6.84 9.33 -27.59
C ASP A 46 -7.68 10.26 -26.70
N ALA A 47 -8.35 11.25 -27.27
CA ALA A 47 -9.21 12.16 -26.49
C ALA A 47 -10.39 11.43 -25.80
N ARG A 48 -10.79 10.25 -26.29
CA ARG A 48 -11.83 9.40 -25.69
C ARG A 48 -11.28 8.31 -24.79
N ASP A 49 -9.97 8.18 -24.71
CA ASP A 49 -9.30 7.20 -23.86
C ASP A 49 -9.26 7.72 -22.42
N LEU A 50 -9.70 6.88 -21.49
CA LEU A 50 -9.73 7.21 -20.07
C LEU A 50 -8.57 6.48 -19.38
N PRO A 51 -7.84 7.16 -18.47
CA PRO A 51 -6.78 6.50 -17.72
C PRO A 51 -7.35 5.37 -16.87
N LEU A 52 -6.56 4.31 -16.75
CA LEU A 52 -6.88 3.17 -15.92
C LEU A 52 -6.55 3.47 -14.45
N SER A 53 -7.26 2.79 -13.55
CA SER A 53 -7.09 2.89 -12.09
C SER A 53 -6.56 1.56 -11.54
N PRO A 54 -5.26 1.26 -11.71
CA PRO A 54 -4.72 -0.05 -11.38
C PRO A 54 -4.73 -0.30 -9.86
N ARG A 55 -4.83 -1.58 -9.51
CA ARG A 55 -4.53 -2.07 -8.16
C ARG A 55 -3.12 -2.64 -8.11
N LEU A 56 -2.34 -2.19 -7.14
CA LEU A 56 -1.00 -2.66 -6.83
C LEU A 56 -1.12 -3.68 -5.70
N THR A 57 -0.87 -4.97 -5.97
CA THR A 57 -0.99 -6.03 -4.96
C THR A 57 0.37 -6.63 -4.63
N GLY A 58 0.48 -7.22 -3.45
CA GLY A 58 1.68 -7.92 -2.99
C GLY A 58 1.84 -7.82 -1.48
N PRO A 59 2.89 -8.44 -0.92
CA PRO A 59 3.15 -8.45 0.52
C PRO A 59 3.29 -7.03 1.12
N PRO A 60 3.10 -6.86 2.44
CA PRO A 60 3.41 -5.60 3.09
C PRO A 60 4.92 -5.28 2.98
N GLY A 61 5.26 -3.99 2.94
CA GLY A 61 6.68 -3.56 3.01
C GLY A 61 7.50 -3.69 1.72
N ILE A 62 6.91 -4.11 0.60
CA ILE A 62 7.60 -4.31 -0.70
C ILE A 62 7.62 -3.08 -1.64
N GLY A 63 7.15 -1.91 -1.17
CA GLY A 63 7.31 -0.64 -1.90
C GLY A 63 6.18 -0.26 -2.88
N LYS A 64 4.97 -0.81 -2.74
CA LYS A 64 3.79 -0.46 -3.56
C LYS A 64 3.53 1.06 -3.64
N THR A 65 3.51 1.73 -2.49
CA THR A 65 3.31 3.19 -2.42
C THR A 65 4.49 3.94 -3.04
N THR A 66 5.73 3.47 -2.83
CA THR A 66 6.95 4.03 -3.43
C THR A 66 6.92 3.94 -4.97
N LEU A 67 6.43 2.84 -5.53
CA LEU A 67 6.24 2.68 -6.98
C LEU A 67 5.33 3.79 -7.53
N ALA A 68 4.17 4.00 -6.91
CA ALA A 68 3.21 5.01 -7.33
C ALA A 68 3.77 6.44 -7.20
N MET A 69 4.49 6.73 -6.12
CA MET A 69 5.18 8.01 -5.94
C MET A 69 6.24 8.26 -7.02
N SER A 70 7.01 7.23 -7.39
CA SER A 70 8.01 7.33 -8.45
C SER A 70 7.37 7.56 -9.82
N ALA A 71 6.26 6.88 -10.11
CA ALA A 71 5.49 7.09 -11.34
C ALA A 71 4.94 8.53 -11.42
N ALA A 72 4.42 9.07 -10.31
CA ALA A 72 3.97 10.47 -10.25
C ALA A 72 5.13 11.46 -10.49
N LYS A 73 6.31 11.17 -9.92
CA LYS A 73 7.55 11.96 -10.14
C LYS A 73 7.97 11.95 -11.61
N GLU A 74 7.96 10.79 -12.29
CA GLU A 74 8.27 10.71 -13.72
C GLU A 74 7.29 11.53 -14.58
N ARG A 75 6.01 11.58 -14.16
CA ARG A 75 4.97 12.41 -14.80
C ARG A 75 5.01 13.88 -14.38
N LYS A 76 5.90 14.27 -13.47
CA LYS A 76 5.99 15.64 -12.90
C LYS A 76 4.67 16.12 -12.28
N GLN A 77 3.87 15.18 -11.77
CA GLN A 77 2.62 15.47 -11.07
C GLN A 77 2.84 15.43 -9.56
N GLN A 78 2.08 16.24 -8.82
CA GLN A 78 2.02 16.10 -7.37
C GLN A 78 1.37 14.75 -7.01
N VAL A 79 1.76 14.20 -5.87
CA VAL A 79 1.20 12.95 -5.34
C VAL A 79 0.53 13.22 -4.01
N TYR A 80 -0.68 12.70 -3.88
CA TYR A 80 -1.50 12.74 -2.68
C TYR A 80 -1.73 11.30 -2.24
N VAL A 81 -1.45 10.99 -0.98
CA VAL A 81 -1.65 9.65 -0.43
C VAL A 81 -2.77 9.72 0.59
N TYR A 82 -3.79 8.88 0.41
CA TYR A 82 -4.86 8.70 1.37
C TYR A 82 -4.70 7.32 2.01
N GLN A 83 -4.53 7.28 3.34
CA GLN A 83 -4.46 6.01 4.07
C GLN A 83 -5.86 5.48 4.33
N CYS A 84 -6.19 4.34 3.73
CA CYS A 84 -7.45 3.67 3.91
C CYS A 84 -7.47 2.83 5.20
N THR A 85 -8.61 2.84 5.89
CA THR A 85 -8.84 2.11 7.14
C THR A 85 -10.26 1.54 7.17
N ALA A 86 -10.52 0.61 8.10
CA ALA A 86 -11.86 0.06 8.34
C ALA A 86 -12.91 1.15 8.65
N ASP A 87 -12.48 2.18 9.37
CA ASP A 87 -13.31 3.30 9.81
C ASP A 87 -13.42 4.42 8.77
N THR A 88 -12.71 4.34 7.64
CA THR A 88 -12.80 5.35 6.59
C THR A 88 -14.23 5.47 6.11
N ARG A 89 -14.79 6.69 6.17
CA ARG A 89 -16.15 7.00 5.70
C ARG A 89 -16.11 7.80 4.39
N PRO A 90 -17.22 7.85 3.63
CA PRO A 90 -17.31 8.69 2.44
C PRO A 90 -16.95 10.16 2.69
N GLU A 91 -17.34 10.74 3.83
CA GLU A 91 -17.03 12.13 4.17
C GLU A 91 -15.53 12.39 4.44
N ASP A 92 -14.79 11.39 4.94
CA ASP A 92 -13.34 11.49 5.12
C ASP A 92 -12.62 11.40 3.77
N LEU A 93 -13.14 10.53 2.90
CA LEU A 93 -12.60 10.25 1.58
C LEU A 93 -12.88 11.36 0.57
N LEU A 94 -13.95 12.13 0.78
CA LEU A 94 -14.40 13.20 -0.13
C LEU A 94 -14.16 14.59 0.48
N VAL A 95 -15.09 15.05 1.32
CA VAL A 95 -15.08 16.40 1.89
C VAL A 95 -15.52 16.35 3.34
N THR A 96 -14.66 16.82 4.23
CA THR A 96 -14.92 16.86 5.67
C THR A 96 -15.36 18.28 6.09
N PRO A 97 -16.52 18.44 6.75
CA PRO A 97 -16.91 19.72 7.33
C PRO A 97 -16.14 19.95 8.64
N VAL A 98 -15.59 21.14 8.82
CA VAL A 98 -14.85 21.56 10.01
C VAL A 98 -15.44 22.86 10.53
N LEU A 99 -15.69 22.96 11.82
CA LEU A 99 -16.12 24.21 12.44
C LEU A 99 -14.91 25.15 12.56
N ALA A 100 -14.92 26.25 11.81
CA ALA A 100 -13.87 27.26 11.88
C ALA A 100 -13.99 28.10 13.16
N GLU A 101 -12.91 28.80 13.52
CA GLU A 101 -12.88 29.71 14.68
C GLU A 101 -13.96 30.80 14.62
N SER A 102 -14.38 31.18 13.41
CA SER A 102 -15.47 32.14 13.17
C SER A 102 -16.87 31.58 13.49
N GLY A 103 -16.99 30.28 13.80
CA GLY A 103 -18.26 29.58 13.95
C GLY A 103 -18.92 29.17 12.63
N ALA A 104 -18.30 29.50 11.48
CA ALA A 104 -18.75 29.03 10.17
C ALA A 104 -18.26 27.60 9.88
N ILE A 105 -18.97 26.87 9.03
CA ILE A 105 -18.54 25.57 8.52
C ILE A 105 -17.56 25.81 7.36
N ALA A 106 -16.34 25.30 7.49
CA ALA A 106 -15.36 25.22 6.43
C ALA A 106 -15.32 23.80 5.86
N TYR A 107 -15.26 23.66 4.54
CA TYR A 107 -15.21 22.35 3.88
C TYR A 107 -13.78 22.02 3.47
N HIS A 108 -13.24 20.93 3.97
CA HIS A 108 -11.89 20.47 3.66
C HIS A 108 -11.94 19.32 2.66
N ALA A 109 -11.33 19.52 1.50
CA ALA A 109 -11.17 18.47 0.51
C ALA A 109 -10.12 17.45 0.99
N SER A 110 -10.44 16.17 0.85
CA SER A 110 -9.49 15.09 1.11
C SER A 110 -8.28 15.14 0.15
N PRO A 111 -7.21 14.38 0.41
CA PRO A 111 -6.15 14.12 -0.56
C PRO A 111 -6.67 13.66 -1.94
N LEU A 112 -7.71 12.82 -1.97
CA LEU A 112 -8.33 12.35 -3.21
C LEU A 112 -9.00 13.49 -3.98
N VAL A 113 -9.88 14.25 -3.33
CA VAL A 113 -10.61 15.36 -3.97
C VAL A 113 -9.64 16.48 -4.38
N THR A 114 -8.60 16.72 -3.58
CA THR A 114 -7.55 17.67 -3.95
C THR A 114 -6.82 17.23 -5.22
N ALA A 115 -6.45 15.96 -5.32
CA ALA A 115 -5.83 15.44 -6.53
C ALA A 115 -6.77 15.49 -7.74
N MET A 116 -8.05 15.18 -7.55
CA MET A 116 -9.09 15.31 -8.58
C MET A 116 -9.18 16.73 -9.11
N LEU A 117 -9.24 17.73 -8.22
CA LEU A 117 -9.40 19.15 -8.60
C LEU A 117 -8.14 19.77 -9.22
N THR A 118 -6.96 19.23 -8.90
CA THR A 118 -5.67 19.80 -9.33
C THR A 118 -5.03 19.05 -10.50
N GLY A 119 -5.64 17.97 -10.98
CA GLY A 119 -5.03 17.13 -12.02
C GLY A 119 -3.77 16.43 -11.54
N SER A 120 -3.77 15.96 -10.30
CA SER A 120 -2.63 15.29 -9.66
C SER A 120 -2.85 13.77 -9.52
N VAL A 121 -1.87 13.06 -8.97
CA VAL A 121 -1.97 11.64 -8.68
C VAL A 121 -2.50 11.42 -7.26
N CYS A 122 -3.48 10.53 -7.10
CA CYS A 122 -3.88 10.01 -5.79
C CYS A 122 -3.52 8.53 -5.62
N VAL A 123 -2.94 8.17 -4.48
CA VAL A 123 -2.72 6.78 -4.07
C VAL A 123 -3.68 6.49 -2.91
N LEU A 124 -4.62 5.56 -3.13
CA LEU A 124 -5.44 4.99 -2.05
C LEU A 124 -4.66 3.84 -1.44
N ASP A 125 -3.97 4.09 -0.33
CA ASP A 125 -3.07 3.14 0.31
C ASP A 125 -3.84 2.20 1.24
N GLU A 126 -3.65 0.89 1.09
CA GLU A 126 -4.40 -0.17 1.79
C GLU A 126 -5.91 -0.14 1.50
N GLY A 127 -6.30 0.09 0.24
CA GLY A 127 -7.70 0.27 -0.15
C GLY A 127 -8.61 -0.91 0.20
N ASN A 128 -8.08 -2.13 0.26
CA ASN A 128 -8.82 -3.31 0.71
C ASN A 128 -9.14 -3.32 2.22
N ARG A 129 -8.82 -2.25 2.95
CA ARG A 129 -9.26 -2.05 4.34
C ARG A 129 -10.52 -1.19 4.46
N MET A 130 -10.99 -0.56 3.38
CA MET A 130 -12.22 0.24 3.43
C MET A 130 -13.46 -0.64 3.39
N ASN A 131 -14.51 -0.19 4.06
CA ASN A 131 -15.84 -0.78 3.94
C ASN A 131 -16.48 -0.54 2.56
N GLU A 132 -17.52 -1.30 2.26
CA GLU A 132 -18.26 -1.22 0.99
C GLU A 132 -18.88 0.17 0.74
N LYS A 133 -19.38 0.86 1.77
CA LYS A 133 -20.01 2.18 1.62
C LYS A 133 -19.01 3.23 1.10
N SER A 134 -17.79 3.20 1.62
CA SER A 134 -16.71 4.08 1.16
C SER A 134 -16.31 3.77 -0.27
N TRP A 135 -16.24 2.49 -0.65
CA TRP A 135 -16.02 2.10 -2.04
C TRP A 135 -17.15 2.53 -2.99
N ALA A 136 -18.40 2.37 -2.57
CA ALA A 136 -19.56 2.77 -3.35
C ALA A 136 -19.54 4.27 -3.70
N SER A 137 -19.06 5.11 -2.78
CA SER A 137 -18.90 6.55 -3.01
C SER A 137 -17.89 6.90 -4.12
N LEU A 138 -16.97 5.99 -4.44
CA LEU A 138 -15.97 6.14 -5.49
C LEU A 138 -16.36 5.51 -6.83
N ALA A 139 -17.45 4.73 -6.89
CA ALA A 139 -17.83 4.04 -8.11
C ALA A 139 -17.98 4.97 -9.34
N PRO A 140 -18.59 6.18 -9.24
CA PRO A 140 -18.67 7.13 -10.35
C PRO A 140 -17.32 7.74 -10.74
N LEU A 141 -16.36 7.82 -9.81
CA LEU A 141 -15.02 8.32 -10.10
C LEU A 141 -14.22 7.34 -10.96
N LEU A 142 -14.41 6.05 -10.71
CA LEU A 142 -13.69 4.95 -11.34
C LEU A 142 -14.34 4.47 -12.65
N ASP A 143 -15.43 5.11 -13.10
CA ASP A 143 -16.05 4.85 -14.40
C ASP A 143 -16.02 6.09 -15.30
N HIS A 144 -16.75 6.03 -16.42
CA HIS A 144 -16.77 7.09 -17.43
C HIS A 144 -17.24 8.46 -16.92
N ARG A 145 -17.96 8.51 -15.78
CA ARG A 145 -18.44 9.76 -15.20
C ARG A 145 -17.31 10.60 -14.61
N ARG A 146 -16.26 9.96 -14.09
CA ARG A 146 -15.07 10.60 -13.49
C ARG A 146 -15.42 11.74 -12.54
N CYS A 147 -16.36 11.52 -11.63
CA CYS A 147 -16.78 12.51 -10.63
C CYS A 147 -17.09 11.85 -9.29
N VAL A 148 -17.18 12.66 -8.23
CA VAL A 148 -17.68 12.25 -6.90
C VAL A 148 -18.74 13.25 -6.44
N GLU A 149 -19.69 12.77 -5.66
CA GLU A 149 -20.73 13.61 -5.05
C GLU A 149 -20.47 13.71 -3.54
N SER A 150 -20.28 14.93 -3.04
CA SER A 150 -20.20 15.16 -1.60
C SER A 150 -21.57 15.55 -1.07
N ILE A 151 -22.25 14.61 -0.41
CA ILE A 151 -23.57 14.83 0.21
C ILE A 151 -23.48 15.91 1.30
N VAL A 152 -22.38 15.94 2.05
CA VAL A 152 -22.19 16.87 3.17
C VAL A 152 -21.99 18.32 2.71
N ALA A 153 -21.34 18.51 1.56
CA ALA A 153 -21.19 19.82 0.93
C ALA A 153 -22.31 20.14 -0.08
N GLY A 154 -23.10 19.14 -0.49
CA GLY A 154 -24.16 19.28 -1.48
C GLY A 154 -23.66 19.59 -2.89
N ILE A 155 -22.49 19.07 -3.27
CA ILE A 155 -21.82 19.40 -4.54
C ILE A 155 -21.39 18.19 -5.35
N LEU A 156 -21.42 18.33 -6.66
CA LEU A 156 -20.81 17.39 -7.60
C LEU A 156 -19.39 17.87 -7.99
N ILE A 157 -18.40 17.00 -7.83
CA ILE A 157 -17.00 17.32 -8.05
C ILE A 157 -16.47 16.51 -9.24
N PRO A 158 -16.27 17.11 -10.43
CA PRO A 158 -15.64 16.43 -11.56
C PRO A 158 -14.13 16.27 -11.32
N ALA A 159 -13.57 15.16 -11.80
CA ALA A 159 -12.14 14.95 -11.84
C ALA A 159 -11.54 15.70 -13.03
N HIS A 160 -10.43 16.40 -12.80
CA HIS A 160 -9.62 16.99 -13.86
C HIS A 160 -9.13 15.91 -14.83
N ASP A 161 -8.99 16.24 -16.12
CA ASP A 161 -8.59 15.28 -17.16
C ASP A 161 -7.26 14.58 -16.83
N ASP A 162 -6.30 15.35 -16.27
CA ASP A 162 -4.99 14.85 -15.80
C ASP A 162 -4.99 14.09 -14.47
N PHE A 163 -6.13 14.00 -13.76
CA PHE A 163 -6.22 13.20 -12.54
C PHE A 163 -5.89 11.73 -12.83
N ARG A 164 -5.06 11.14 -11.97
CA ARG A 164 -4.71 9.70 -12.03
C ARG A 164 -4.81 9.12 -10.64
N CYS A 165 -5.13 7.84 -10.55
CA CYS A 165 -5.07 7.14 -9.28
C CYS A 165 -4.59 5.70 -9.42
N CYS A 166 -4.19 5.14 -8.29
CA CYS A 166 -4.00 3.71 -8.10
C CYS A 166 -4.37 3.34 -6.66
N VAL A 167 -4.64 2.06 -6.45
CA VAL A 167 -4.99 1.51 -5.14
C VAL A 167 -3.93 0.51 -4.74
N THR A 168 -3.36 0.62 -3.55
CA THR A 168 -2.50 -0.44 -3.02
C THR A 168 -3.35 -1.42 -2.20
N MET A 169 -3.03 -2.71 -2.30
CA MET A 169 -3.69 -3.76 -1.53
C MET A 169 -2.64 -4.71 -0.98
N ASN A 170 -2.79 -5.08 0.28
CA ASN A 170 -2.00 -6.15 0.90
C ASN A 170 -2.74 -7.48 0.71
N GLU A 171 -2.01 -8.58 0.55
CA GLU A 171 -2.59 -9.93 0.36
C GLU A 171 -2.90 -10.64 1.71
N ASP A 172 -3.00 -9.90 2.82
CA ASP A 172 -3.18 -10.42 4.17
C ASP A 172 -4.64 -10.73 4.53
N ALA A 173 -4.82 -11.67 5.47
CA ALA A 173 -6.12 -12.18 5.91
C ALA A 173 -6.99 -11.15 6.66
N SER A 174 -6.42 -10.01 7.07
CA SER A 174 -7.08 -8.94 7.84
C SER A 174 -7.71 -7.84 6.98
N THR A 175 -8.29 -8.20 5.84
CA THR A 175 -8.79 -7.25 4.85
C THR A 175 -10.27 -7.47 4.52
N TYR A 176 -10.97 -6.41 4.13
CA TYR A 176 -12.33 -6.53 3.61
C TYR A 176 -12.27 -6.99 2.16
N GLU A 177 -13.22 -7.82 1.76
CA GLU A 177 -13.39 -8.18 0.35
C GLU A 177 -13.88 -6.94 -0.42
N VAL A 178 -13.09 -6.50 -1.40
CA VAL A 178 -13.46 -5.39 -2.27
C VAL A 178 -14.57 -5.89 -3.21
N PRO A 179 -15.74 -5.22 -3.28
CA PRO A 179 -16.85 -5.70 -4.10
C PRO A 179 -16.47 -5.88 -5.58
N ASP A 180 -17.00 -6.92 -6.24
CA ASP A 180 -16.68 -7.25 -7.64
C ASP A 180 -16.94 -6.10 -8.61
N TYR A 181 -18.01 -5.33 -8.37
CA TYR A 181 -18.32 -4.17 -9.20
C TYR A 181 -17.25 -3.07 -9.07
N ILE A 182 -16.53 -2.99 -7.95
CA ILE A 182 -15.39 -2.08 -7.79
C ILE A 182 -14.13 -2.71 -8.40
N LEU A 183 -13.88 -4.00 -8.18
CA LEU A 183 -12.74 -4.71 -8.77
C LEU A 183 -12.75 -4.68 -10.31
N SER A 184 -13.91 -4.70 -10.94
CA SER A 184 -14.05 -4.54 -12.39
C SER A 184 -13.61 -3.16 -12.90
N ARG A 185 -13.60 -2.15 -12.03
CA ARG A 185 -13.14 -0.77 -12.33
C ARG A 185 -11.67 -0.55 -11.93
N LEU A 186 -11.18 -1.28 -10.92
CA LEU A 186 -9.79 -1.24 -10.46
C LEU A 186 -8.88 -2.14 -11.30
N GLN A 187 -8.66 -1.79 -12.57
CA GLN A 187 -7.90 -2.58 -13.54
C GLN A 187 -6.70 -1.81 -14.09
N PRO A 188 -5.63 -2.50 -14.50
CA PRO A 188 -5.33 -3.92 -14.26
C PRO A 188 -4.85 -4.20 -12.83
N THR A 189 -4.63 -5.49 -12.51
CA THR A 189 -3.86 -5.90 -11.32
C THR A 189 -2.38 -5.90 -11.64
N LEU A 190 -1.59 -5.10 -10.94
CA LEU A 190 -0.14 -5.08 -11.00
C LEU A 190 0.41 -5.75 -9.73
N ARG A 191 0.98 -6.94 -9.88
CA ARG A 191 1.53 -7.72 -8.76
C ARG A 191 2.99 -7.35 -8.56
N LEU A 192 3.34 -6.93 -7.35
CA LEU A 192 4.72 -6.70 -6.95
C LEU A 192 5.16 -7.86 -6.05
N GLY A 193 6.24 -8.52 -6.45
CA GLY A 193 6.89 -9.56 -5.65
C GLY A 193 8.03 -9.00 -4.80
N PHE A 194 8.69 -9.89 -4.07
CA PHE A 194 9.93 -9.57 -3.38
C PHE A 194 11.05 -9.23 -4.39
N PRO A 195 11.92 -8.26 -4.07
CA PRO A 195 13.00 -7.87 -4.96
C PRO A 195 14.04 -8.98 -5.11
N ARG A 196 14.74 -8.97 -6.24
CA ARG A 196 15.92 -9.82 -6.44
C ARG A 196 17.05 -9.34 -5.53
N ARG A 197 17.99 -10.23 -5.23
CA ARG A 197 19.18 -9.96 -4.41
C ARG A 197 19.84 -8.60 -4.67
N ASP A 198 20.11 -8.27 -5.94
CA ASP A 198 20.81 -7.04 -6.31
C ASP A 198 19.96 -5.79 -6.03
N ASP A 199 18.66 -5.86 -6.33
CA ASP A 199 17.70 -4.78 -6.06
C ASP A 199 17.51 -4.61 -4.54
N GLU A 200 17.41 -5.71 -3.80
CA GLU A 200 17.31 -5.70 -2.34
C GLU A 200 18.52 -5.04 -1.69
N LEU A 201 19.74 -5.42 -2.10
CA LEU A 201 20.96 -4.78 -1.65
C LEU A 201 20.97 -3.28 -1.99
N ALA A 202 20.54 -2.91 -3.19
CA ALA A 202 20.48 -1.51 -3.61
C ALA A 202 19.46 -0.70 -2.78
N ILE A 203 18.29 -1.27 -2.46
CA ILE A 203 17.29 -0.65 -1.59
C ILE A 203 17.86 -0.45 -0.19
N LEU A 204 18.48 -1.48 0.41
CA LEU A 204 19.07 -1.37 1.74
C LEU A 204 20.18 -0.31 1.79
N ARG A 205 21.04 -0.25 0.76
CA ARG A 205 22.10 0.78 0.64
C ARG A 205 21.55 2.19 0.45
N TYR A 206 20.45 2.34 -0.29
CA TYR A 206 19.79 3.63 -0.46
C TYR A 206 19.23 4.16 0.86
N HIS A 207 18.59 3.29 1.66
CA HIS A 207 18.03 3.69 2.96
C HIS A 207 19.09 3.81 4.06
N LEU A 208 20.15 3.00 4.02
CA LEU A 208 21.20 2.94 5.02
C LEU A 208 22.58 3.03 4.36
N PRO A 209 22.95 4.20 3.77
CA PRO A 209 24.21 4.37 3.05
C PRO A 209 25.45 4.22 3.95
N PHE A 210 25.26 4.29 5.27
CA PHE A 210 26.28 4.12 6.30
C PHE A 210 26.36 2.69 6.85
N ALA A 211 25.51 1.76 6.39
CA ALA A 211 25.55 0.38 6.85
C ALA A 211 26.83 -0.34 6.38
N PRO A 212 27.53 -1.06 7.28
CA PRO A 212 28.66 -1.91 6.89
C PRO A 212 28.27 -2.94 5.83
N ALA A 213 29.15 -3.16 4.84
CA ALA A 213 28.91 -4.10 3.74
C ALA A 213 28.62 -5.54 4.21
N GLU A 214 29.27 -5.98 5.28
CA GLU A 214 29.03 -7.30 5.89
C GLU A 214 27.61 -7.43 6.45
N LEU A 215 27.11 -6.42 7.18
CA LEU A 215 25.74 -6.44 7.71
C LEU A 215 24.72 -6.44 6.57
N LEU A 216 24.95 -5.63 5.53
CA LEU A 216 24.11 -5.61 4.34
C LEU A 216 24.05 -6.99 3.67
N ALA A 217 25.20 -7.64 3.47
CA ALA A 217 25.25 -8.97 2.87
C ALA A 217 24.49 -10.01 3.70
N MET A 218 24.70 -10.06 5.02
CA MET A 218 23.99 -10.98 5.92
C MET A 218 22.48 -10.76 5.89
N THR A 219 22.01 -9.51 5.91
CA THR A 219 20.59 -9.21 5.84
C THR A 219 19.97 -9.60 4.50
N VAL A 220 20.67 -9.36 3.38
CA VAL A 220 20.20 -9.80 2.05
C VAL A 220 20.16 -11.33 1.96
N ASP A 221 21.18 -12.02 2.48
CA ASP A 221 21.19 -13.49 2.51
C ASP A 221 20.01 -14.05 3.29
N PHE A 222 19.71 -13.46 4.45
CA PHE A 222 18.55 -13.81 5.26
C PHE A 222 17.23 -13.60 4.51
N LEU A 223 17.02 -12.41 3.93
CA LEU A 223 15.77 -12.09 3.22
C LEU A 223 15.56 -13.00 2.00
N GLN A 224 16.60 -13.23 1.19
CA GLN A 224 16.51 -14.11 0.03
C GLN A 224 16.20 -15.57 0.42
N GLN A 225 16.79 -16.07 1.52
CA GLN A 225 16.47 -17.40 2.05
C GLN A 225 15.02 -17.46 2.54
N ALA A 226 14.55 -16.44 3.24
CA ALA A 226 13.15 -16.35 3.67
C ALA A 226 12.17 -16.37 2.49
N HIS A 227 12.46 -15.61 1.42
CA HIS A 227 11.60 -15.58 0.23
C HIS A 227 11.55 -16.92 -0.49
N GLN A 228 12.68 -17.63 -0.59
CA GLN A 228 12.72 -19.00 -1.15
C GLN A 228 11.84 -19.98 -0.36
N LEU A 229 11.64 -19.72 0.93
CA LEU A 229 10.79 -20.50 1.82
C LEU A 229 9.34 -19.99 1.90
N ASN A 230 8.96 -19.00 1.07
CA ASN A 230 7.65 -18.34 1.08
C ASN A 230 7.28 -17.73 2.45
N LEU A 231 8.27 -17.15 3.14
CA LEU A 231 8.09 -16.39 4.37
C LEU A 231 8.00 -14.89 4.05
N ASP A 232 7.09 -14.19 4.72
CA ASP A 232 6.72 -12.80 4.39
C ASP A 232 7.67 -11.75 5.02
N TYR A 233 8.97 -12.03 5.08
CA TYR A 233 9.95 -11.04 5.56
C TYR A 233 10.24 -10.02 4.46
N SER A 234 9.93 -8.76 4.72
CA SER A 234 10.02 -7.68 3.73
C SER A 234 11.35 -6.91 3.81
N VAL A 235 11.61 -6.06 2.81
CA VAL A 235 12.78 -5.17 2.85
C VAL A 235 12.70 -4.19 4.03
N ARG A 236 11.48 -3.80 4.44
CA ARG A 236 11.25 -2.97 5.64
C ARG A 236 11.81 -3.66 6.89
N ASP A 237 11.63 -4.97 7.01
CA ASP A 237 12.14 -5.77 8.12
C ASP A 237 13.67 -5.76 8.13
N GLY A 238 14.30 -5.93 6.96
CA GLY A 238 15.75 -5.80 6.81
C GLY A 238 16.29 -4.42 7.18
N ILE A 239 15.59 -3.34 6.83
CA ILE A 239 15.96 -1.97 7.22
C ILE A 239 15.93 -1.82 8.75
N HIS A 240 14.87 -2.28 9.42
CA HIS A 240 14.77 -2.17 10.87
C HIS A 240 15.82 -3.02 11.59
N LEU A 241 16.08 -4.24 11.11
CA LEU A 241 17.13 -5.12 11.61
C LEU A 241 18.49 -4.42 11.54
N LEU A 242 18.86 -3.91 10.36
CA LEU A 242 20.13 -3.21 10.16
C LEU A 242 20.24 -1.95 11.03
N GLN A 243 19.18 -1.15 11.12
CA GLN A 243 19.16 0.04 11.98
C GLN A 243 19.41 -0.32 13.44
N TYR A 244 18.81 -1.40 13.94
CA TYR A 244 19.03 -1.87 15.30
C TYR A 244 20.47 -2.37 15.50
N ALA A 245 20.96 -3.24 14.61
CA ALA A 245 22.33 -3.76 14.67
C ALA A 245 23.39 -2.63 14.67
N ILE A 246 23.24 -1.64 13.78
CA ILE A 246 24.16 -0.49 13.71
C ILE A 246 24.11 0.34 14.98
N LYS A 247 22.92 0.57 15.55
CA LYS A 247 22.78 1.28 16.84
C LYS A 247 23.44 0.49 17.98
N ARG A 248 23.33 -0.83 17.99
CA ARG A 248 23.98 -1.69 18.99
C ARG A 248 25.51 -1.64 18.89
N LEU A 249 26.06 -1.65 17.68
CA LEU A 249 27.50 -1.47 17.46
C LEU A 249 28.01 -0.09 17.90
N ALA A 250 27.17 0.96 17.79
CA ALA A 250 27.55 2.32 18.16
C ALA A 250 27.48 2.63 19.66
N GLN A 251 26.82 1.78 20.46
CA GLN A 251 26.57 2.06 21.89
C GLN A 251 27.81 1.98 22.77
N ASP A 252 28.75 1.07 22.47
CA ASP A 252 30.00 0.93 23.21
C ASP A 252 31.21 0.97 22.27
N PRO A 253 31.75 2.18 21.99
CA PRO A 253 32.93 2.32 21.15
C PRO A 253 34.21 1.71 21.77
N GLY A 254 34.24 1.49 23.10
CA GLY A 254 35.40 0.97 23.83
C GLY A 254 35.45 -0.56 23.86
N HIS A 255 34.28 -1.20 23.80
CA HIS A 255 34.14 -2.65 23.69
C HIS A 255 32.99 -3.01 22.72
N PRO A 256 33.17 -2.77 21.42
CA PRO A 256 32.11 -3.02 20.44
C PRO A 256 31.81 -4.51 20.36
N LEU A 257 30.52 -4.86 20.29
CA LEU A 257 30.09 -6.20 19.90
C LEU A 257 30.67 -6.57 18.54
N SER A 258 30.84 -7.87 18.30
CA SER A 258 31.08 -8.32 16.93
C SER A 258 29.87 -8.01 16.05
N LYS A 259 30.10 -7.81 14.75
CA LYS A 259 29.02 -7.55 13.79
C LYS A 259 28.03 -8.72 13.74
N ASP A 260 28.51 -9.95 13.86
CA ASP A 260 27.68 -11.16 13.84
C ASP A 260 26.79 -11.23 15.09
N GLU A 261 27.32 -10.93 16.28
CA GLU A 261 26.53 -10.87 17.52
C GLU A 261 25.48 -9.77 17.45
N ALA A 262 25.86 -8.56 17.01
CA ALA A 262 24.94 -7.44 16.89
C ALA A 262 23.83 -7.73 15.86
N TRP A 263 24.17 -8.39 14.75
CA TRP A 263 23.20 -8.80 13.72
C TRP A 263 22.26 -9.90 14.24
N SER A 264 22.81 -10.93 14.90
CA SER A 264 22.01 -12.02 15.47
C SER A 264 21.11 -11.56 16.61
N GLU A 265 21.54 -10.60 17.43
CA GLU A 265 20.71 -9.96 18.44
C GLU A 265 19.57 -9.17 17.76
N ALA A 266 19.90 -8.36 16.74
CA ALA A 266 18.93 -7.59 15.99
C ALA A 266 17.87 -8.46 15.31
N LEU A 267 18.28 -9.60 14.75
CA LEU A 267 17.38 -10.55 14.10
C LEU A 267 16.24 -10.95 15.06
N VAL A 268 16.57 -11.35 16.28
CA VAL A 268 15.58 -11.76 17.28
C VAL A 268 14.77 -10.60 17.80
N MET A 269 15.43 -9.48 18.13
CA MET A 269 14.74 -8.35 18.74
C MET A 269 13.75 -7.66 17.78
N VAL A 270 14.01 -7.72 16.48
CA VAL A 270 13.17 -7.08 15.45
C VAL A 270 12.18 -8.08 14.85
N LEU A 271 12.61 -9.32 14.56
CA LEU A 271 11.82 -10.29 13.79
C LEU A 271 11.30 -11.48 14.62
N GLY A 272 11.68 -11.55 15.89
CA GLY A 272 11.31 -12.63 16.81
C GLY A 272 12.25 -13.84 16.75
N GLU A 273 12.17 -14.69 17.77
CA GLU A 273 13.01 -15.91 17.89
C GLU A 273 12.84 -16.88 16.71
N GLU A 274 11.66 -16.93 16.09
CA GLU A 274 11.41 -17.82 14.96
C GLU A 274 12.28 -17.50 13.74
N ALA A 275 12.72 -16.24 13.58
CA ALA A 275 13.55 -15.82 12.45
C ALA A 275 14.94 -16.50 12.44
N ARG A 276 15.38 -17.08 13.57
CA ARG A 276 16.62 -17.87 13.63
C ARG A 276 16.53 -19.20 12.88
N ASP A 277 15.32 -19.74 12.73
CA ASP A 277 15.07 -21.05 12.12
C ASP A 277 13.98 -20.92 11.04
N LEU A 278 14.37 -20.36 9.89
CA LEU A 278 13.49 -20.15 8.75
C LEU A 278 12.89 -21.48 8.25
N GLU A 279 13.64 -22.57 8.25
CA GLU A 279 13.13 -23.88 7.83
C GLU A 279 12.04 -24.41 8.78
N GLY A 280 12.29 -24.33 10.09
CA GLY A 280 11.31 -24.73 11.09
C GLY A 280 10.06 -23.87 11.03
N GLN A 281 10.21 -22.57 10.83
CA GLN A 281 9.08 -21.66 10.64
C GLN A 281 8.28 -21.98 9.38
N ALA A 282 8.93 -22.23 8.25
CA ALA A 282 8.28 -22.62 7.00
C ALA A 282 7.50 -23.94 7.16
N LYS A 283 8.09 -24.94 7.84
CA LYS A 283 7.42 -26.21 8.17
C LYS A 283 6.17 -25.99 9.06
N ARG A 284 6.25 -25.11 10.07
CA ARG A 284 5.10 -24.75 10.92
C ARG A 284 3.98 -24.07 10.12
N ARG A 285 4.33 -23.10 9.28
CA ARG A 285 3.39 -22.38 8.40
C ARG A 285 2.68 -23.34 7.42
N HIS A 286 3.42 -24.24 6.79
CA HIS A 286 2.85 -25.22 5.86
C HIS A 286 1.88 -26.18 6.57
N ARG A 287 2.19 -26.63 7.80
CA ARG A 287 1.27 -27.44 8.61
C ARG A 287 -0.01 -26.70 8.99
N ALA A 288 0.09 -25.42 9.34
CA ALA A 288 -1.08 -24.61 9.68
C ALA A 288 -2.01 -24.40 8.47
N LEU A 289 -1.45 -24.15 7.28
CA LEU A 289 -2.20 -24.00 6.04
C LEU A 289 -2.79 -25.33 5.53
N GLY A 290 -2.07 -26.44 5.71
CA GLY A 290 -2.55 -27.79 5.36
C GLY A 290 -3.59 -28.38 6.33
N ALA A 291 -3.84 -27.72 7.46
CA ALA A 291 -4.80 -28.17 8.48
C ALA A 291 -6.21 -27.55 8.35
N GLN A 292 -6.48 -26.73 7.32
CA GLN A 292 -7.86 -26.44 6.92
C GLN A 292 -8.37 -27.63 6.10
N PRO A 293 -9.28 -28.48 6.63
CA PRO A 293 -9.94 -29.44 5.77
C PRO A 293 -10.75 -28.67 4.72
N LEU A 294 -10.41 -28.85 3.45
CA LEU A 294 -11.32 -28.55 2.36
C LEU A 294 -12.63 -29.32 2.65
N PRO A 295 -13.80 -28.67 2.78
CA PRO A 295 -15.05 -29.41 2.89
C PRO A 295 -15.16 -30.29 1.64
N ARG A 296 -15.21 -31.61 1.84
CA ARG A 296 -15.30 -32.58 0.75
C ARG A 296 -16.76 -32.69 0.37
N GLY A 297 -17.20 -31.70 -0.41
CA GLY A 297 -18.52 -31.71 -1.04
C GLY A 297 -19.65 -31.18 -0.17
N MET A 298 -20.83 -31.10 -0.78
CA MET A 298 -22.03 -30.48 -0.20
C MET A 298 -22.63 -31.31 0.96
N GLY A 299 -22.25 -32.59 1.09
CA GLY A 299 -22.71 -33.49 2.16
C GLY A 299 -22.20 -33.09 3.55
N ASP A 300 -20.93 -32.69 3.64
CA ASP A 300 -20.26 -32.27 4.89
C ASP A 300 -20.87 -30.99 5.52
N PHE A 301 -21.67 -30.23 4.77
CA PHE A 301 -22.37 -29.05 5.28
C PHE A 301 -23.66 -29.36 6.03
N PHE A 302 -24.29 -30.50 5.74
CA PHE A 302 -25.62 -30.83 6.25
C PHE A 302 -25.64 -32.06 7.15
N PHE A 303 -24.60 -32.90 7.10
CA PHE A 303 -24.56 -34.17 7.80
C PHE A 303 -23.22 -34.33 8.52
N GLU A 304 -23.24 -34.80 9.78
CA GLU A 304 -22.02 -35.24 10.45
C GLU A 304 -21.52 -36.54 9.79
N SER A 305 -20.21 -36.80 9.87
CA SER A 305 -19.54 -37.92 9.17
C SER A 305 -20.09 -39.32 9.50
N ASP A 306 -20.84 -39.46 10.59
CA ASP A 306 -21.47 -40.72 11.02
C ASP A 306 -22.97 -40.80 10.71
N ASP A 307 -23.57 -39.77 10.10
CA ASP A 307 -25.01 -39.73 9.80
C ASP A 307 -25.40 -40.82 8.78
N PRO A 308 -26.44 -41.62 9.05
CA PRO A 308 -26.92 -42.65 8.13
C PRO A 308 -27.47 -42.11 6.80
N LEU A 309 -27.70 -40.80 6.67
CA LEU A 309 -28.17 -40.14 5.45
C LEU A 309 -27.05 -39.43 4.67
N HIS A 310 -25.78 -39.60 5.07
CA HIS A 310 -24.66 -38.99 4.36
C HIS A 310 -24.55 -39.56 2.92
N PRO A 311 -24.55 -38.71 1.87
CA PRO A 311 -24.67 -39.16 0.48
C PRO A 311 -23.44 -39.94 -0.05
N ASP A 312 -22.30 -39.84 0.63
CA ASP A 312 -21.06 -40.55 0.30
C ASP A 312 -20.88 -41.88 1.06
N ARG A 313 -21.94 -42.40 1.71
CA ARG A 313 -21.93 -43.67 2.45
C ARG A 313 -22.63 -44.80 1.72
#